data_AF-A0A401T2Y8-F1
#
_entry.id   AF-A0A401T2Y8-F1
#
_cell.length_a   1.000
_cell.length_b   1.000
_cell.length_c   1.000
_cell.angle_alpha   90.00
_cell.angle_beta   90.00
_cell.angle_gamma   90.00
#
_symmetry.space_group_name_H-M   'P 1'
#
loop_
_entity.id
_entity.type
_entity.pdbx_description
1 polymer ?
#
loop_
_entity_poly.entity_id
_entity_poly.type
_entity_poly.pdbx_seq_one_letter_code
_entity_poly.pdbx_strand_id
1 'polypeptide(L)'
;MVLLSLGPGELCRLVYSRSWAAERQPGPAGRESPAEAELRHQQQRLRSKEQLAAVARQVKSSCILSRQAAEKPVPDFGSVITEELAGSQDLDLGVFRLPAGDIYVEETTVVWAAVLSLGFALICDSHENLMLAENTLKMIVKYFMQHLNLLVQGNDVVLKTDRIEAILNTFLPHGQLMFLNCCFIQSLEKELNASIFK
;
A
#
# COMPACT_ATOMS: atom_id res chain seq x y z
N MET A 1 -3.56 -3.14 -1.14
CA MET A 1 -2.35 -2.32 -0.92
C MET A 1 -2.66 -0.86 -1.17
N VAL A 2 -2.10 0.03 -0.36
CA VAL A 2 -2.34 1.48 -0.39
C VAL A 2 -1.00 2.21 -0.37
N LEU A 3 -0.85 3.23 -1.22
CA LEU A 3 0.28 4.16 -1.26
C LEU A 3 -0.21 5.57 -0.95
N LEU A 4 0.46 6.21 -0.01
CA LEU A 4 0.08 7.48 0.60
C LEU A 4 1.24 8.48 0.49
N SER A 5 0.88 9.75 0.32
CA SER A 5 1.80 10.86 0.51
C SER A 5 1.53 11.49 1.88
N LEU A 6 2.56 11.44 2.73
CA LEU A 6 2.62 11.96 4.07
C LEU A 6 3.14 13.41 4.03
N GLY A 7 2.29 14.31 3.52
CA GLY A 7 2.50 15.76 3.48
C GLY A 7 2.81 16.39 4.85
N PRO A 8 3.64 17.46 4.94
CA PRO A 8 3.83 18.24 6.16
C PRO A 8 2.58 19.03 6.59
N GLY A 9 1.51 19.03 5.79
CA GLY A 9 0.21 19.62 6.13
C GLY A 9 -0.79 18.62 6.72
N GLU A 10 -2.02 19.06 6.98
CA GLU A 10 -3.09 18.23 7.57
C GLU A 10 -3.54 17.06 6.67
N LEU A 11 -3.35 17.16 5.35
CA LEU A 11 -3.90 16.21 4.39
C LEU A 11 -2.92 15.07 4.06
N CYS A 12 -3.28 13.84 4.44
CA CYS A 12 -2.71 12.63 3.86
C CYS A 12 -3.35 12.42 2.48
N ARG A 13 -2.56 12.33 1.41
CA ARG A 13 -3.10 12.11 0.06
C ARG A 13 -2.96 10.64 -0.31
N LEU A 14 -4.07 9.99 -0.62
CA LEU A 14 -4.07 8.68 -1.27
C LEU A 14 -3.53 8.85 -2.69
N VAL A 15 -2.40 8.22 -2.99
CA VAL A 15 -1.72 8.32 -4.28
C VAL A 15 -2.11 7.16 -5.18
N TYR A 16 -2.17 5.96 -4.61
CA TYR A 16 -2.55 4.74 -5.32
C TYR A 16 -3.21 3.74 -4.36
N SER A 17 -4.20 3.01 -4.86
CA SER A 17 -4.84 1.92 -4.12
C SER A 17 -5.15 0.77 -5.05
N ARG A 18 -4.85 -0.46 -4.60
CA ARG A 18 -5.26 -1.69 -5.25
C ARG A 18 -5.90 -2.64 -4.26
N SER A 19 -7.09 -3.11 -4.59
CA SER A 19 -7.80 -4.15 -3.86
C SER A 19 -7.86 -5.42 -4.71
N TRP A 20 -7.58 -6.56 -4.10
CA TRP A 20 -7.69 -7.86 -4.74
C TRP A 20 -8.92 -8.64 -4.29
N ALA A 21 -9.94 -7.93 -3.78
CA ALA A 21 -11.19 -8.52 -3.36
C ALA A 21 -11.62 -9.52 -4.43
N ALA A 22 -11.66 -10.81 -4.04
CA ALA A 22 -12.31 -11.83 -4.85
C ALA A 22 -13.65 -11.23 -5.20
N GLU A 23 -13.90 -11.10 -6.50
CA GLU A 23 -15.17 -10.69 -7.06
C GLU A 23 -16.22 -11.59 -6.40
N ARG A 24 -16.81 -11.12 -5.28
CA ARG A 24 -17.76 -11.91 -4.51
C ARG A 24 -18.83 -12.21 -5.53
N GLN A 25 -19.02 -13.50 -5.79
CA GLN A 25 -19.94 -14.01 -6.78
C GLN A 25 -21.17 -13.12 -6.81
N PRO A 26 -21.62 -12.64 -7.98
CA PRO A 26 -22.88 -11.92 -8.05
C PRO A 26 -23.90 -12.77 -7.30
N GLY A 27 -24.53 -12.14 -6.30
CA GLY A 27 -25.56 -12.79 -5.50
C GLY A 27 -26.60 -13.45 -6.42
N PRO A 28 -27.38 -14.41 -5.90
CA PRO A 28 -28.23 -15.26 -6.70
C PRO A 28 -28.99 -14.42 -7.71
N ALA A 29 -28.82 -14.74 -9.00
CA ALA A 29 -29.33 -14.00 -10.15
C ALA A 29 -30.85 -13.86 -10.10
N GLY A 30 -31.33 -12.91 -9.32
CA GLY A 30 -32.72 -12.59 -9.11
C GLY A 30 -32.93 -11.15 -9.54
N ARG A 31 -33.29 -10.95 -10.82
CA ARG A 31 -33.88 -9.74 -11.42
C ARG A 31 -33.61 -8.44 -10.64
N GLU A 32 -32.34 -8.08 -10.42
CA GLU A 32 -32.02 -6.78 -9.83
C GLU A 32 -32.27 -5.73 -10.91
N SER A 33 -33.03 -4.69 -10.58
CA SER A 33 -33.24 -3.60 -11.51
C SER A 33 -31.91 -2.87 -11.77
N PRO A 34 -31.68 -2.31 -12.97
CA PRO A 34 -30.47 -1.55 -13.26
C PRO A 34 -30.20 -0.41 -12.25
N ALA A 35 -31.26 0.16 -11.67
CA ALA A 35 -31.17 1.20 -10.66
C ALA A 35 -30.67 0.68 -9.29
N GLU A 36 -31.07 -0.52 -8.87
CA GLU A 36 -30.60 -1.14 -7.63
C GLU A 36 -29.13 -1.57 -7.74
N ALA A 37 -28.72 -2.08 -8.91
CA ALA A 37 -27.34 -2.43 -9.19
C ALA A 37 -26.41 -1.19 -9.13
N GLU A 38 -26.84 -0.08 -9.74
CA GLU A 38 -26.10 1.19 -9.69
C GLU A 38 -26.00 1.74 -8.25
N LEU A 39 -27.09 1.71 -7.49
CA LEU A 39 -27.08 2.15 -6.09
C LEU A 39 -26.13 1.31 -5.24
N ARG A 40 -26.12 -0.02 -5.41
CA ARG A 40 -25.17 -0.91 -4.71
C ARG A 40 -23.73 -0.61 -5.08
N HIS A 41 -23.45 -0.39 -6.36
CA HIS A 41 -22.10 -0.06 -6.81
C HIS A 41 -21.64 1.29 -6.24
N GLN A 42 -22.51 2.30 -6.20
CA GLN A 42 -22.21 3.58 -5.55
C GLN A 42 -21.95 3.43 -4.06
N GLN A 43 -22.78 2.67 -3.35
CA GLN A 43 -22.58 2.38 -1.92
C GLN A 43 -21.27 1.64 -1.67
N GLN A 44 -20.91 0.66 -2.51
CA GLN A 44 -19.66 -0.07 -2.42
C GLN A 44 -18.46 0.87 -2.66
N ARG A 45 -18.53 1.76 -3.65
CA ARG A 45 -17.49 2.76 -3.91
C ARG A 45 -17.30 3.72 -2.75
N LEU A 46 -18.39 4.21 -2.16
CA LEU A 46 -18.34 5.11 -0.99
C LEU A 46 -17.71 4.40 0.21
N ARG A 47 -18.16 3.18 0.52
CA ARG A 47 -17.59 2.37 1.61
C ARG A 47 -16.10 2.12 1.41
N SER A 48 -15.68 1.71 0.21
CA SER A 48 -14.25 1.51 -0.10
C SER A 48 -13.44 2.79 0.10
N LYS A 49 -13.99 3.94 -0.29
CA LYS A 49 -13.32 5.24 -0.10
C LYS A 49 -13.16 5.60 1.38
N GLU A 50 -14.19 5.35 2.19
CA GLU A 50 -14.16 5.57 3.64
C GLU A 50 -13.17 4.64 4.34
N GLN A 51 -13.14 3.36 3.97
CA GLN A 51 -12.16 2.37 4.43
C GLN A 51 -10.73 2.84 4.17
N LEU A 52 -10.43 3.21 2.92
CA LEU A 52 -9.10 3.69 2.54
C LEU A 52 -8.72 5.00 3.25
N ALA A 53 -9.68 5.92 3.44
CA ALA A 53 -9.44 7.16 4.18
C ALA A 53 -9.16 6.91 5.67
N ALA A 54 -9.85 5.95 6.29
CA ALA A 54 -9.59 5.56 7.67
C ALA A 54 -8.18 4.98 7.84
N VAL A 55 -7.78 4.06 6.96
CA VAL A 55 -6.43 3.50 6.92
C VAL A 55 -5.39 4.61 6.72
N ALA A 56 -5.62 5.52 5.77
CA ALA A 56 -4.69 6.61 5.47
C ALA A 56 -4.45 7.54 6.67
N ARG A 57 -5.51 7.87 7.43
CA ARG A 57 -5.40 8.66 8.66
C ARG A 57 -4.60 7.92 9.73
N GLN A 58 -4.92 6.64 9.94
CA GLN A 58 -4.27 5.85 10.98
C GLN A 58 -2.78 5.59 10.69
N VAL A 59 -2.43 5.33 9.42
CA VAL A 59 -1.03 5.20 8.98
C VAL A 59 -0.30 6.51 9.24
N LYS A 60 -0.85 7.65 8.81
CA LYS A 60 -0.23 8.96 9.06
C LYS A 60 0.01 9.22 10.55
N SER A 61 -0.99 9.00 11.40
CA SER A 61 -0.85 9.18 12.84
C SER A 61 0.23 8.25 13.42
N SER A 62 0.24 6.98 13.01
CA SER A 62 1.24 6.00 13.46
C SER A 62 2.65 6.38 13.02
N CYS A 63 2.81 6.89 11.79
CA CYS A 63 4.09 7.39 11.28
C CYS A 63 4.59 8.59 12.10
N ILE A 64 3.72 9.57 12.37
CA ILE A 64 4.07 10.76 13.15
C ILE A 64 4.50 10.34 14.57
N LEU A 65 3.72 9.49 15.23
CA LEU A 65 4.03 9.00 16.57
C LEU A 65 5.35 8.22 16.60
N SER A 66 5.56 7.31 15.64
CA SER A 66 6.80 6.53 15.54
C SER A 66 8.04 7.44 15.40
N ARG A 67 7.96 8.44 14.52
CA ARG A 67 9.07 9.39 14.30
C ARG A 67 9.33 10.29 15.49
N GLN A 68 8.27 10.78 16.12
CA GLN A 68 8.39 11.58 17.35
C GLN A 68 9.02 10.78 18.48
N ALA A 69 8.60 9.53 18.66
CA ALA A 69 9.17 8.63 19.68
C ALA A 69 10.65 8.29 19.41
N ALA A 70 11.04 8.22 18.13
CA ALA A 70 12.41 8.00 17.70
C ALA A 70 13.23 9.30 17.55
N GLU A 71 12.68 10.46 17.91
CA GLU A 71 13.29 11.78 17.74
C GLU A 71 13.78 12.07 16.30
N LYS A 72 13.16 11.43 15.30
CA LYS A 72 13.53 11.58 13.88
C LYS A 72 12.92 12.88 13.32
N PRO A 73 13.69 13.69 12.58
CA PRO A 73 13.15 14.89 11.95
C PRO A 73 12.10 14.53 10.90
N VAL A 74 11.08 15.37 10.74
CA VAL A 74 10.11 15.22 9.65
C VAL A 74 10.85 15.52 8.35
N PRO A 75 10.90 14.57 7.40
CA PRO A 75 11.61 14.77 6.14
C PRO A 75 10.89 15.82 5.29
N ASP A 76 11.63 16.85 4.87
CA ASP A 76 11.12 17.87 3.95
C ASP A 76 10.82 17.26 2.57
N PHE A 77 9.70 17.70 1.97
CA PHE A 77 9.36 17.32 0.59
C PHE A 77 10.44 17.85 -0.35
N GLY A 78 11.17 16.94 -1.00
CA GLY A 78 12.19 17.27 -1.99
C GLY A 78 13.64 17.10 -1.51
N SER A 79 13.87 16.55 -0.31
CA SER A 79 15.20 16.05 0.04
C SER A 79 15.60 14.93 -0.91
N VAL A 80 16.49 15.23 -1.86
CA VAL A 80 17.08 14.26 -2.79
C VAL A 80 17.83 13.22 -1.95
N ILE A 81 17.34 11.98 -1.96
CA ILE A 81 18.13 10.84 -1.47
C ILE A 81 19.22 10.59 -2.50
N THR A 82 20.47 10.93 -2.16
CA THR A 82 21.65 10.42 -2.84
C THR A 82 21.71 8.89 -2.64
N GLU A 83 22.15 8.15 -3.66
CA GLU A 83 22.24 6.67 -3.68
C GLU A 83 22.91 6.05 -2.42
N GLU A 84 23.71 6.82 -1.68
CA GLU A 84 24.34 6.45 -0.41
C GLU A 84 23.35 6.26 0.76
N LEU A 85 22.24 7.00 0.80
CA LEU A 85 21.15 6.83 1.78
C LEU A 85 20.19 5.67 1.41
N ALA A 86 20.30 5.12 0.19
CA ALA A 86 19.49 3.98 -0.23
C ALA A 86 19.94 2.66 0.44
N GLY A 87 21.18 2.60 0.94
CA GLY A 87 21.73 1.41 1.63
C GLY A 87 21.26 1.25 3.08
N SER A 88 20.80 2.32 3.72
CA SER A 88 20.29 2.34 5.09
C SER A 88 19.01 3.19 5.15
N GLN A 89 18.00 2.81 4.37
CA GLN A 89 16.69 3.42 4.53
C GLN A 89 16.13 2.98 5.88
N ASP A 90 16.11 3.92 6.82
CA ASP A 90 15.49 3.80 8.12
C ASP A 90 13.95 3.75 7.92
N LEU A 91 13.49 2.57 7.51
CA LEU A 91 12.10 2.27 7.19
C LEU A 91 11.32 2.19 8.50
N ASP A 92 10.45 3.17 8.75
CA ASP A 92 9.54 3.10 9.88
C ASP A 92 8.48 2.04 9.56
N LEU A 93 8.28 1.11 10.49
CA LEU A 93 7.34 0.00 10.32
C LEU A 93 6.41 -0.07 11.51
N GLY A 94 5.21 -0.56 11.26
CA GLY A 94 4.31 -0.89 12.34
C GLY A 94 3.11 -1.68 11.88
N VAL A 95 2.35 -2.09 12.88
CA VAL A 95 1.09 -2.81 12.70
C VAL A 95 0.04 -2.18 13.59
N PHE A 96 -1.19 -2.08 13.09
CA PHE A 96 -2.34 -1.78 13.91
C PHE A 96 -3.54 -2.59 13.46
N ARG A 97 -4.49 -2.79 14.37
CA ARG A 97 -5.73 -3.51 14.11
C ARG A 97 -6.87 -2.52 14.02
N LEU A 98 -7.72 -2.69 13.02
CA LEU A 98 -8.98 -1.97 12.89
C LEU A 98 -10.09 -2.90 13.39
N PRO A 99 -10.78 -2.54 14.49
CA PRO A 99 -11.85 -3.36 15.02
C PRO A 99 -13.00 -3.47 14.02
N ALA A 100 -13.75 -4.57 14.11
CA ALA A 100 -15.00 -4.71 13.39
C ALA A 100 -15.95 -3.57 13.79
N GLY A 101 -16.60 -2.96 12.81
CA GLY A 101 -17.50 -1.82 12.99
C GLY A 101 -18.11 -1.37 11.65
N ASP A 102 -18.55 -0.11 11.59
CA ASP A 102 -19.25 0.41 10.40
C ASP A 102 -18.35 0.47 9.15
N ILE A 103 -17.04 0.61 9.36
CA ILE A 103 -16.05 0.76 8.29
C ILE A 103 -15.60 -0.61 7.76
N TYR A 104 -15.28 -1.55 8.66
CA TYR A 104 -14.87 -2.92 8.31
C TYR A 104 -15.79 -3.92 9.01
N VAL A 105 -16.41 -4.81 8.23
CA VAL A 105 -17.34 -5.82 8.76
C VAL A 105 -16.64 -6.80 9.70
N GLU A 106 -15.39 -7.11 9.41
CA GLU A 106 -14.54 -7.99 10.21
C GLU A 106 -13.33 -7.22 10.72
N GLU A 107 -12.73 -7.74 11.78
CA GLU A 107 -11.47 -7.20 12.27
C GLU A 107 -10.39 -7.36 11.19
N THR A 108 -9.72 -6.25 10.90
CA THR A 108 -8.75 -6.18 9.81
C THR A 108 -7.41 -5.71 10.37
N THR A 109 -6.32 -6.36 9.98
CA THR A 109 -4.98 -5.95 10.41
C THR A 109 -4.31 -5.15 9.31
N VAL A 110 -3.68 -4.03 9.66
CA VAL A 110 -2.94 -3.20 8.70
C VAL A 110 -1.47 -3.21 9.06
N VAL A 111 -0.65 -3.70 8.13
CA VAL A 111 0.80 -3.59 8.20
C VAL A 111 1.21 -2.38 7.38
N TRP A 112 1.97 -1.48 7.97
CA TRP A 112 2.38 -0.23 7.31
C TRP A 112 3.88 -0.02 7.38
N ALA A 113 4.38 0.72 6.39
CA ALA A 113 5.77 1.12 6.29
C ALA A 113 5.85 2.57 5.79
N ALA A 114 6.83 3.33 6.26
CA ALA A 114 7.02 4.71 5.82
C ALA A 114 8.49 5.01 5.54
N VAL A 115 8.72 5.70 4.42
CA VAL A 115 10.04 6.18 3.97
C VAL A 115 9.86 7.61 3.53
N LEU A 116 10.69 8.53 4.04
CA LEU A 116 10.54 9.96 3.80
C LEU A 116 9.10 10.46 4.01
N SER A 117 8.50 11.06 2.99
CA SER A 117 7.12 11.54 2.96
C SER A 117 6.16 10.57 2.26
N LEU A 118 6.50 9.29 2.18
CA LEU A 118 5.66 8.25 1.59
C LEU A 118 5.28 7.21 2.64
N GLY A 119 4.01 6.81 2.62
CA GLY A 119 3.46 5.76 3.45
C GLY A 119 2.92 4.62 2.59
N PHE A 120 3.15 3.39 3.00
CA PHE A 120 2.72 2.18 2.34
C PHE A 120 1.93 1.35 3.34
N ALA A 121 0.84 0.72 2.89
CA ALA A 121 0.05 -0.15 3.74
C ALA A 121 -0.49 -1.38 3.01
N LEU A 122 -0.38 -2.53 3.67
CA LEU A 122 -1.11 -3.75 3.35
C LEU A 122 -2.26 -3.89 4.34
N ILE A 123 -3.46 -4.05 3.79
CA ILE A 123 -4.67 -4.35 4.55
C ILE A 123 -4.81 -5.86 4.46
N CYS A 124 -4.68 -6.53 5.59
CA CYS A 124 -4.62 -7.97 5.70
C CYS A 124 -5.84 -8.51 6.46
N ASP A 125 -6.31 -9.67 6.03
CA ASP A 125 -7.36 -10.40 6.74
C ASP A 125 -6.83 -10.97 8.07
N SER A 126 -7.74 -11.28 8.99
CA SER A 126 -7.42 -11.74 10.35
C SER A 126 -6.56 -13.01 10.40
N HIS A 127 -6.58 -13.82 9.36
CA HIS A 127 -5.87 -15.10 9.27
C HIS A 127 -4.53 -15.03 8.52
N GLU A 128 -4.17 -13.89 7.94
CA GLU A 128 -2.94 -13.76 7.19
C GLU A 128 -1.70 -13.71 8.09
N ASN A 129 -0.58 -14.21 7.58
CA ASN A 129 0.67 -14.22 8.32
C ASN A 129 1.29 -12.81 8.35
N LEU A 130 1.25 -12.15 9.52
CA LEU A 130 1.74 -10.78 9.69
C LEU A 130 3.24 -10.63 9.42
N MET A 131 4.05 -11.62 9.80
CA MET A 131 5.50 -11.60 9.55
C MET A 131 5.78 -11.67 8.04
N LEU A 132 5.00 -12.48 7.33
CA LEU A 132 5.08 -12.56 5.88
C LEU A 132 4.62 -11.25 5.23
N ALA A 133 3.51 -10.68 5.68
CA ALA A 133 3.00 -9.40 5.20
C ALA A 133 4.03 -8.27 5.38
N GLU A 134 4.68 -8.19 6.54
CA GLU A 134 5.71 -7.20 6.81
C GLU A 134 6.93 -7.37 5.90
N ASN A 135 7.43 -8.60 5.75
CA ASN A 135 8.58 -8.88 4.88
C ASN A 135 8.25 -8.59 3.41
N THR A 136 7.05 -8.96 2.95
CA THR A 136 6.58 -8.64 1.61
C THR A 136 6.44 -7.12 1.42
N LEU A 137 5.92 -6.39 2.41
CA LEU A 137 5.82 -4.94 2.35
C LEU A 137 7.20 -4.27 2.28
N LYS A 138 8.16 -4.68 3.14
CA LYS A 138 9.55 -4.21 3.11
C LYS A 138 10.17 -4.38 1.73
N MET A 139 9.99 -5.55 1.15
CA MET A 139 10.51 -5.90 -0.16
C MET A 139 9.87 -5.03 -1.26
N ILE A 140 8.54 -4.88 -1.27
CA ILE A 140 7.84 -4.04 -2.25
C ILE A 140 8.27 -2.57 -2.13
N VAL A 141 8.40 -2.04 -0.91
CA VAL A 141 8.86 -0.67 -0.67
C VAL A 141 10.26 -0.46 -1.24
N LYS A 142 11.18 -1.41 -1.04
CA LYS A 142 12.52 -1.37 -1.65
C LYS A 142 12.44 -1.23 -3.18
N TYR A 143 11.64 -2.06 -3.86
CA TYR A 143 11.50 -1.98 -5.32
C TYR A 143 10.79 -0.71 -5.79
N PHE A 144 9.82 -0.21 -5.02
CA PHE A 144 9.23 1.10 -5.31
C PHE A 144 10.25 2.22 -5.23
N MET A 145 11.11 2.23 -4.20
CA MET A 145 12.17 3.23 -4.10
C MET A 145 13.16 3.12 -5.26
N GLN A 146 13.52 1.89 -5.67
CA GLN A 146 14.47 1.63 -6.75
C GLN A 146 13.94 1.96 -8.15
N HIS A 147 12.70 1.58 -8.49
CA HIS A 147 12.21 1.64 -9.88
C HIS A 147 11.34 2.86 -10.19
N LEU A 148 10.75 3.46 -9.17
CA LEU A 148 9.81 4.56 -9.37
C LEU A 148 10.48 5.92 -9.17
N ASN A 149 11.72 6.00 -8.66
CA ASN A 149 12.40 7.26 -8.32
C ASN A 149 11.43 8.23 -7.63
N LEU A 150 10.58 7.73 -6.70
CA LEU A 150 9.45 8.46 -6.07
C LEU A 150 9.90 9.68 -5.25
N LEU A 151 11.20 9.92 -5.23
CA LEU A 151 11.93 10.83 -4.37
C LEU A 151 12.02 12.25 -4.95
N VAL A 152 11.74 12.43 -6.24
CA VAL A 152 12.00 13.71 -6.90
C VAL A 152 10.78 14.63 -6.84
N GLN A 153 9.57 14.16 -7.14
CA GLN A 153 8.34 14.96 -7.04
C GLN A 153 7.14 14.02 -6.83
N GLY A 154 6.39 14.15 -5.73
CA GLY A 154 5.20 13.33 -5.44
C GLY A 154 4.06 13.39 -6.48
N ASN A 155 4.25 14.12 -7.58
CA ASN A 155 3.36 14.17 -8.75
C ASN A 155 3.65 13.09 -9.81
N ASP A 156 4.86 12.49 -9.84
CA ASP A 156 5.22 11.51 -10.87
C ASP A 156 4.67 10.10 -10.62
N VAL A 157 4.07 9.87 -9.44
CA VAL A 157 3.56 8.54 -9.07
C VAL A 157 2.40 8.13 -9.97
N VAL A 158 1.53 9.09 -10.33
CA VAL A 158 0.40 8.86 -11.23
C VAL A 158 0.89 8.44 -12.61
N LEU A 159 2.03 9.01 -13.07
CA LEU A 159 2.64 8.71 -14.36
C LEU A 159 3.38 7.37 -14.40
N LYS A 160 3.54 6.69 -13.24
CA LYS A 160 4.23 5.41 -13.13
C LYS A 160 3.33 4.29 -12.62
N THR A 161 2.01 4.43 -12.81
CA THR A 161 1.02 3.43 -12.39
C THR A 161 1.33 2.06 -13.01
N ASP A 162 1.75 1.99 -14.27
CA ASP A 162 2.10 0.71 -14.92
C ASP A 162 3.25 -0.01 -14.22
N ARG A 163 4.26 0.73 -13.74
CA ARG A 163 5.38 0.17 -12.98
C ARG A 163 4.96 -0.26 -11.59
N ILE A 164 4.05 0.49 -10.96
CA ILE A 164 3.44 0.09 -9.68
C ILE A 164 2.72 -1.24 -9.86
N GLU A 165 1.88 -1.35 -10.88
CA GLU A 165 1.13 -2.56 -11.21
C GLU A 165 2.06 -3.75 -11.50
N ALA A 166 3.15 -3.55 -12.26
CA ALA A 166 4.13 -4.59 -12.54
C ALA A 166 4.75 -5.15 -11.25
N ILE A 167 5.25 -4.27 -10.36
CA ILE A 167 5.84 -4.66 -9.08
C ILE A 167 4.82 -5.43 -8.22
N LEU A 168 3.57 -4.95 -8.16
CA LEU A 168 2.52 -5.62 -7.39
C LEU A 168 2.13 -6.96 -7.99
N ASN A 169 2.05 -7.09 -9.31
CA ASN A 169 1.74 -8.36 -9.96
C ASN A 169 2.86 -9.38 -9.77
N THR A 170 4.12 -8.95 -9.67
CA THR A 170 5.26 -9.83 -9.42
C THR A 170 5.32 -10.32 -7.97
N PHE A 171 5.13 -9.45 -6.98
CA PHE A 171 5.33 -9.79 -5.57
C PHE A 171 4.06 -10.06 -4.76
N LEU A 172 2.91 -9.62 -5.25
CA LEU A 172 1.57 -9.87 -4.69
C LEU A 172 0.61 -10.30 -5.81
N PRO A 173 0.88 -11.43 -6.48
CA PRO A 173 -0.02 -11.95 -7.51
C PRO A 173 -1.39 -12.22 -6.89
N HIS A 174 -2.44 -11.62 -7.45
CA HIS A 174 -3.80 -11.70 -6.93
C HIS A 174 -3.96 -11.30 -5.45
N GLY A 175 -3.03 -10.50 -4.91
CA GLY A 175 -3.04 -10.08 -3.51
C GLY A 175 -2.59 -11.17 -2.53
N GLN A 176 -2.03 -12.27 -3.01
CA GLN A 176 -1.59 -13.36 -2.16
C GLN A 176 -0.19 -13.09 -1.60
N LEU A 177 -0.04 -13.30 -0.29
CA LEU A 177 1.27 -13.30 0.37
C LEU A 177 2.06 -14.55 -0.01
N MET A 178 3.12 -14.35 -0.78
CA MET A 178 3.98 -15.44 -1.26
C MET A 178 5.13 -15.69 -0.27
N PHE A 179 5.39 -16.96 0.05
CA PHE A 179 6.61 -17.33 0.78
C PHE A 179 7.80 -17.38 -0.20
N LEU A 180 8.58 -16.30 -0.22
CA LEU A 180 9.68 -16.13 -1.16
C LEU A 180 11.02 -16.44 -0.47
N ASN A 181 11.79 -17.37 -1.04
CA ASN A 181 13.18 -17.57 -0.64
C ASN A 181 14.12 -16.67 -1.46
N CYS A 182 15.39 -16.55 -1.07
CA CYS A 182 16.35 -15.67 -1.73
C CYS A 182 16.54 -15.96 -3.23
N CYS A 183 16.60 -17.23 -3.63
CA CYS A 183 16.73 -17.63 -5.04
C CYS A 183 15.51 -17.25 -5.87
N PHE A 184 14.32 -17.36 -5.28
CA PHE A 184 13.07 -17.03 -5.94
C PHE A 184 12.90 -15.52 -6.06
N ILE A 185 13.28 -14.75 -5.02
CA ILE A 185 13.34 -13.28 -5.10
C ILE A 185 14.25 -12.85 -6.28
N GLN A 186 15.46 -13.41 -6.40
CA GLN A 186 16.37 -13.09 -7.51
C GLN A 186 15.79 -13.42 -8.89
N SER A 187 14.98 -14.47 -8.98
CA SER A 187 14.31 -14.85 -10.23
C SER A 187 13.21 -13.85 -10.59
N LEU A 188 12.38 -13.48 -9.60
CA LEU A 188 11.36 -12.44 -9.75
C LEU A 188 11.97 -11.06 -10.07
N GLU A 189 13.12 -10.71 -9.49
CA GLU A 189 13.86 -9.49 -9.83
C GLU A 189 14.25 -9.44 -11.31
N LYS A 190 14.73 -10.55 -11.86
CA LYS A 190 15.09 -10.64 -13.28
C LYS A 190 13.87 -10.47 -14.17
N GLU A 191 12.77 -11.12 -13.83
CA GLU A 191 11.50 -11.01 -14.55
C GLU A 191 10.93 -9.59 -14.49
N LEU A 192 10.94 -8.99 -13.30
CA LEU A 192 10.48 -7.62 -13.09
C LEU A 192 11.27 -6.64 -13.93
N ASN A 193 12.60 -6.71 -13.91
CA ASN A 193 13.46 -5.86 -14.73
C ASN A 193 13.16 -6.05 -16.22
N ALA A 194 12.97 -7.28 -16.69
CA ALA A 194 12.58 -7.55 -18.07
C ALA A 194 11.20 -6.98 -18.44
N SER A 195 10.31 -6.77 -17.47
CA SER A 195 8.97 -6.20 -17.70
C SER A 195 8.93 -4.67 -17.60
N ILE A 196 9.70 -4.05 -16.71
CA ILE A 196 9.71 -2.59 -16.47
C ILE A 196 10.52 -1.83 -17.54
N PHE A 197 11.55 -2.46 -18.12
CA PHE A 197 12.43 -1.85 -19.12
C PHE A 197 12.03 -2.18 -20.58
N LYS A 198 10.83 -2.75 -20.80
CA LYS A 198 10.21 -2.87 -22.12
C LYS A 198 9.46 -1.60 -22.48
#